data_AF-A0A2H9L8L1-F1
#
_entry.id   AF-A0A2H9L8L1-F1
#
_cell.length_a   1.000
_cell.length_b   1.000
_cell.length_c   1.000
_cell.angle_alpha   90.00
_cell.angle_beta   90.00
_cell.angle_gamma   90.00
#
_symmetry.space_group_name_H-M   'P 1'
#
loop_
_entity.id
_entity.type
_entity.pdbx_description
1 polymer ?
#
loop_
_entity_poly.entity_id
_entity_poly.type
_entity_poly.pdbx_seq_one_letter_code
_entity_poly.pdbx_strand_id
1 'polypeptide(L)'
;MKYKVEHDRSNCIGCSACAAVAPEFWEMGDDGKSTAKGAVKRDDGWEVLEVGDADFAKNKQAADVCPVNVIHIKKENGEKVI
;
A
#
# COMPACT_ATOMS: atom_id res chain seq x y z
N MET A 1 -4.36 14.86 8.78
CA MET A 1 -5.26 14.40 7.71
C MET A 1 -5.27 12.88 7.71
N LYS A 2 -6.30 12.29 7.10
CA LYS A 2 -6.40 10.83 6.91
C LYS A 2 -6.19 10.50 5.44
N TYR A 3 -5.49 9.42 5.19
CA TYR A 3 -5.23 8.88 3.87
C TYR A 3 -5.68 7.43 3.80
N LYS A 4 -6.17 7.03 2.62
CA LYS A 4 -6.40 5.64 2.25
C LYS A 4 -5.28 5.18 1.33
N VAL A 5 -4.57 4.15 1.75
CA VAL A 5 -3.59 3.43 0.95
C VAL A 5 -4.30 2.21 0.38
N GLU A 6 -4.42 2.16 -0.94
CA GLU A 6 -5.06 1.07 -1.68
C GLU A 6 -3.99 0.25 -2.39
N HIS A 7 -4.03 -1.07 -2.21
CA HIS A 7 -3.05 -2.00 -2.78
C HIS A 7 -3.75 -2.99 -3.72
N ASP A 8 -3.44 -2.91 -5.01
CA ASP A 8 -3.85 -3.89 -6.01
C ASP A 8 -2.93 -5.13 -5.93
N ARG A 9 -3.22 -5.96 -4.93
CA ARG A 9 -2.43 -7.17 -4.65
C ARG A 9 -2.51 -8.19 -5.79
N SER A 10 -3.60 -8.18 -6.57
CA SER A 10 -3.75 -9.06 -7.73
C SER A 10 -2.66 -8.82 -8.76
N ASN A 11 -2.30 -7.55 -9.01
CA ASN A 11 -1.23 -7.16 -9.92
C ASN A 11 0.17 -7.04 -9.27
N CYS A 12 0.28 -7.27 -7.95
CA CYS A 12 1.58 -7.30 -7.28
C CYS A 12 2.47 -8.45 -7.80
N ILE A 13 3.69 -8.11 -8.21
CA ILE A 13 4.70 -9.04 -8.76
C ILE A 13 5.72 -9.52 -7.73
N GLY A 14 5.57 -9.15 -6.45
CA GLY A 14 6.46 -9.65 -5.40
C GLY A 14 7.85 -9.03 -5.33
N CYS A 15 8.04 -7.80 -5.82
CA CYS A 15 9.36 -7.15 -5.88
C CYS A 15 9.99 -6.81 -4.51
N SER A 16 9.25 -6.93 -3.41
CA SER A 16 9.66 -6.63 -2.01
C SER A 16 10.07 -5.19 -1.68
N ALA A 17 10.05 -4.26 -2.65
CA ALA A 17 10.50 -2.88 -2.44
C ALA A 17 9.69 -2.12 -1.36
N CYS A 18 8.36 -2.30 -1.33
CA CYS A 18 7.49 -1.70 -0.31
C CYS A 18 7.82 -2.19 1.11
N ALA A 19 8.04 -3.50 1.27
CA ALA A 19 8.43 -4.11 2.55
C ALA A 19 9.82 -3.66 3.00
N ALA A 20 10.74 -3.34 2.08
CA ALA A 20 12.06 -2.82 2.41
C ALA A 20 12.03 -1.37 2.91
N VAL A 21 11.22 -0.49 2.29
CA VAL A 21 11.18 0.94 2.64
C VAL A 21 10.20 1.27 3.77
N ALA A 22 9.16 0.46 3.95
CA ALA A 22 8.12 0.67 4.96
C ALA A 22 7.73 -0.65 5.65
N PRO A 23 8.67 -1.33 6.33
CA PRO A 23 8.45 -2.65 6.95
C PRO A 23 7.41 -2.65 8.07
N GLU A 24 7.07 -1.49 8.63
CA GLU A 24 6.01 -1.35 9.63
C GLU A 24 4.60 -1.45 9.04
N PHE A 25 4.45 -1.17 7.73
CA PHE A 25 3.18 -1.21 7.00
C PHE A 25 3.09 -2.34 6.01
N TRP A 26 4.22 -2.85 5.52
CA TRP A 26 4.27 -3.83 4.44
C TRP A 26 5.04 -5.07 4.86
N GLU A 27 4.53 -6.24 4.48
CA GLU A 27 5.21 -7.53 4.61
C GLU A 27 5.05 -8.35 3.33
N MET A 28 5.93 -9.33 3.16
CA MET A 28 5.80 -10.33 2.11
C MET A 28 5.03 -11.52 2.65
N GLY A 29 3.98 -11.91 1.95
CA GLY A 29 3.24 -13.14 2.23
C GLY A 29 3.93 -14.37 1.65
N ASP A 30 3.50 -15.55 2.10
CA ASP A 30 4.03 -16.84 1.65
C ASP A 30 3.75 -17.14 0.17
N ASP A 31 2.78 -16.44 -0.43
CA ASP A 31 2.47 -16.51 -1.87
C ASP A 31 3.40 -15.62 -2.73
N GLY A 32 4.43 -15.03 -2.12
CA GLY A 32 5.41 -14.18 -2.78
C GLY A 32 4.90 -12.77 -3.10
N LYS A 33 3.69 -12.39 -2.65
CA LYS A 33 3.13 -11.05 -2.86
C LYS A 33 3.19 -10.23 -1.58
N SER A 34 3.32 -8.91 -1.72
CA SER A 34 3.23 -8.01 -0.58
C SER A 34 1.81 -7.99 0.00
N THR A 35 1.69 -7.64 1.27
CA THR A 35 0.44 -7.43 2.00
C THR A 35 0.60 -6.20 2.88
N ALA A 36 -0.43 -5.35 2.95
CA ALA A 36 -0.45 -4.23 3.90
C ALA A 36 -0.93 -4.70 5.29
N LYS A 37 -0.11 -4.47 6.31
CA LYS A 37 -0.37 -4.88 7.70
C LYS A 37 -1.57 -4.12 8.27
N GLY A 38 -2.56 -4.86 8.78
CA GLY A 38 -3.78 -4.27 9.33
C GLY A 38 -4.74 -3.71 8.27
N ALA A 39 -4.49 -3.95 6.98
CA ALA A 39 -5.39 -3.53 5.92
C ALA A 39 -6.66 -4.39 5.88
N VAL A 40 -7.77 -3.76 5.49
CA VAL A 40 -9.02 -4.47 5.17
C VAL A 40 -8.92 -5.01 3.75
N LYS A 41 -9.10 -6.33 3.59
CA LYS A 41 -9.15 -6.99 2.28
C LYS A 41 -10.54 -6.85 1.68
N ARG A 42 -10.60 -6.51 0.40
CA ARG A 42 -11.81 -6.40 -0.40
C ARG A 42 -11.99 -7.63 -1.29
N ASP A 43 -13.23 -7.90 -1.68
CA ASP A 43 -13.60 -9.05 -2.51
C ASP A 43 -13.01 -9.00 -3.93
N ASP A 44 -12.61 -7.81 -4.40
CA ASP A 44 -11.95 -7.59 -5.69
C ASP A 44 -10.42 -7.84 -5.65
N GLY A 45 -9.90 -8.31 -4.51
CA GLY A 45 -8.48 -8.59 -4.33
C GLY A 45 -7.64 -7.37 -3.97
N TRP A 46 -8.28 -6.22 -3.69
CA TRP A 46 -7.61 -5.02 -3.21
C TRP A 46 -7.49 -5.03 -1.69
N GLU A 47 -6.47 -4.36 -1.16
CA GLU A 47 -6.31 -4.13 0.28
C GLU A 47 -6.35 -2.63 0.57
N VAL A 48 -7.00 -2.24 1.66
CA VAL A 48 -7.14 -0.84 2.05
C VAL A 48 -6.64 -0.62 3.47
N LEU A 49 -5.65 0.24 3.62
CA LEU A 49 -5.10 0.67 4.90
C LEU A 49 -5.39 2.16 5.12
N GLU A 50 -5.89 2.50 6.30
CA GLU A 50 -6.09 3.91 6.70
C GLU A 50 -4.89 4.39 7.52
N VAL A 51 -4.30 5.51 7.11
CA VAL A 51 -3.09 6.06 7.74
C VAL A 51 -3.23 7.56 8.01
N GLY A 52 -2.54 8.05 9.03
CA GLY A 52 -2.46 9.48 9.35
C GLY A 52 -1.30 10.20 8.63
N ASP A 53 -1.19 11.51 8.86
CA ASP A 53 -0.09 12.32 8.28
C ASP A 53 1.31 11.81 8.63
N ALA A 54 1.49 11.30 9.86
CA ALA A 54 2.78 10.80 10.33
C ALA A 54 3.29 9.60 9.50
N ASP A 55 2.36 8.83 8.96
CA ASP A 55 2.61 7.57 8.26
C ASP A 55 2.53 7.73 6.73
N PHE A 56 2.01 8.86 6.26
CA PHE A 56 1.83 9.17 4.84
C PHE A 56 3.14 9.11 4.08
N ALA A 57 4.22 9.72 4.61
CA ALA A 57 5.50 9.79 3.90
C ALA A 57 6.09 8.40 3.61
N LYS A 58 6.01 7.47 4.56
CA LYS A 58 6.50 6.09 4.40
C LYS A 58 5.68 5.30 3.40
N ASN A 59 4.35 5.43 3.46
CA ASN A 59 3.46 4.77 2.50
C ASN A 59 3.58 5.37 1.09
N LYS A 60 3.80 6.68 0.97
CA LYS A 60 4.10 7.31 -0.31
C LYS A 60 5.41 6.78 -0.89
N GLN A 61 6.46 6.66 -0.08
CA GLN A 61 7.71 6.07 -0.53
C GLN A 61 7.52 4.63 -1.01
N ALA A 62 6.72 3.82 -0.28
CA ALA A 62 6.38 2.46 -0.71
C ALA A 62 5.67 2.42 -2.07
N ALA A 63 4.80 3.38 -2.35
CA ALA A 63 4.16 3.54 -3.65
C ALA A 63 5.15 3.97 -4.74
N ASP A 64 5.99 4.97 -4.45
CA ASP A 64 6.97 5.52 -5.40
C ASP A 64 8.02 4.48 -5.84
N VAL A 65 8.39 3.52 -4.98
CA VAL A 65 9.36 2.46 -5.31
C VAL A 65 8.73 1.23 -5.96
N CYS A 66 7.41 1.19 -6.10
CA CYS A 66 6.71 0.04 -6.69
C CYS A 66 6.92 0.01 -8.22
N PRO A 67 7.60 -0.99 -8.80
CA PRO A 67 7.91 -1.02 -10.22
C PRO A 67 6.68 -1.20 -11.13
N VAL A 68 5.55 -1.66 -10.56
CA VAL A 68 4.30 -1.92 -11.27
C VAL A 68 3.14 -1.02 -10.79
N ASN A 69 3.44 0.00 -9.97
CA ASN A 69 2.48 1.02 -9.52
C ASN A 69 1.16 0.48 -8.93
N VAL A 70 1.21 -0.60 -8.14
CA VAL A 70 0.02 -1.23 -7.54
C VAL A 70 -0.38 -0.66 -6.17
N ILE A 71 0.31 0.37 -5.68
CA ILE A 71 0.00 1.04 -4.42
C ILE A 71 -0.46 2.46 -4.75
N HIS A 72 -1.68 2.79 -4.36
CA HIS A 72 -2.31 4.07 -4.60
C HIS A 72 -2.64 4.76 -3.28
N ILE A 73 -2.58 6.09 -3.25
CA ILE A 73 -2.91 6.86 -2.04
C ILE A 73 -3.94 7.93 -2.37
N LYS A 74 -5.00 7.96 -1.57
CA LYS A 74 -6.10 8.93 -1.67
C LYS A 74 -6.25 9.69 -0.35
N LYS A 75 -6.56 10.98 -0.44
CA LYS A 75 -7.02 11.77 0.70
C LYS A 75 -8.46 11.37 1.07
N GLU A 76 -8.87 11.67 2.30
CA GLU A 76 -10.24 11.43 2.78
C GLU A 76 -11.33 12.09 1.91
N ASN A 77 -11.02 13.21 1.23
CA ASN A 77 -11.92 13.88 0.28
C ASN A 77 -12.01 13.17 -1.10
N GLY A 78 -11.36 12.02 -1.28
CA GLY A 78 -11.34 11.26 -2.53
C GLY A 78 -10.30 11.73 -3.55
N GLU A 79 -9.53 12.78 -3.24
CA GLU A 79 -8.47 13.29 -4.12
C GLU A 79 -7.31 12.28 -4.19
N LYS A 80 -7.00 11.84 -5.42
CA LYS A 80 -5.89 10.94 -5.68
C LYS A 80 -4.56 11.68 -5.56
N VAL A 81 -3.63 11.12 -4.79
CA VAL A 81 -2.27 11.64 -4.60
C VAL A 81 -1.29 10.95 -5.55
N ILE A 82 -1.41 9.61 -5.68
CA ILE A 82 -0.61 8.74 -6.55
C ILE A 82 -1.40 7.49 -6.96
#